data_AF-A0A3M2DNZ0-F1
#
_entry.id   AF-A0A3M2DNZ0-F1
#
_cell.length_a   1.000
_cell.length_b   1.000
_cell.length_c   1.000
_cell.angle_alpha   90.00
_cell.angle_beta   90.00
_cell.angle_gamma   90.00
#
_symmetry.space_group_name_H-M   'P 1'
#
loop_
_entity.id
_entity.type
_entity.pdbx_description
1 polymer ?
#
loop_
_entity_poly.entity_id
_entity_poly.type
_entity_poly.pdbx_seq_one_letter_code
_entity_poly.pdbx_strand_id
1 'polypeptide(L)'
;MTKRLGTLLVSGFVALGLVGCQKADDAVVKKLDEISKKLDKLDDIEKKLAGGGRPSAVRPRGPIPGRPDPNQVYAVPIEGSPFKGAKHAKVTIVEGFEFA
;
A
#
# COMPACT_ATOMS: atom_id res chain seq x y z
N MET A 1 18.95 20.18 -43.16
CA MET A 1 18.03 21.36 -43.10
C MET A 1 17.01 21.24 -44.22
N THR A 2 15.82 21.83 -44.02
CA THR A 2 14.57 21.87 -44.86
C THR A 2 13.56 20.75 -44.57
N LYS A 3 12.74 20.88 -43.52
CA LYS A 3 11.44 21.60 -43.37
C LYS A 3 10.23 20.87 -44.00
N ARG A 4 9.38 20.36 -43.09
CA ARG A 4 7.90 20.36 -43.02
C ARG A 4 7.12 20.52 -44.33
N LEU A 5 6.06 19.72 -44.48
CA LEU A 5 4.65 20.16 -44.64
C LEU A 5 3.89 19.11 -45.47
N GLY A 6 2.83 18.51 -44.92
CA GLY A 6 2.05 17.50 -45.63
C GLY A 6 0.89 16.96 -44.82
N THR A 7 0.04 17.86 -44.32
CA THR A 7 -1.28 17.55 -43.75
C THR A 7 -2.17 16.97 -44.84
N LEU A 8 -2.49 15.67 -44.79
CA LEU A 8 -3.58 15.09 -45.60
C LEU A 8 -3.95 13.69 -45.09
N LEU A 9 -4.98 13.63 -44.23
CA LEU A 9 -6.15 12.75 -44.32
C LEU A 9 -6.92 12.74 -43.00
N VAL A 10 -7.70 13.80 -42.80
CA VAL A 10 -8.98 13.72 -42.11
C VAL A 10 -9.93 13.01 -43.08
N SER A 11 -10.16 11.71 -42.91
CA SER A 11 -11.36 11.01 -43.38
C SER A 11 -11.44 9.64 -42.71
N GLY A 12 -12.18 9.60 -41.62
CA GLY A 12 -12.49 8.42 -40.83
C GLY A 12 -13.52 8.79 -39.77
N PHE A 13 -14.49 9.60 -40.19
CA PHE A 13 -15.60 10.06 -39.39
C PHE A 13 -16.43 8.83 -38.99
N VAL A 14 -16.55 8.62 -37.68
CA VAL A 14 -17.83 8.35 -37.02
C VAL A 14 -18.66 7.24 -37.67
N ALA A 15 -18.48 6.00 -37.22
CA ALA A 15 -19.45 4.93 -37.45
C ALA A 15 -19.53 3.93 -36.29
N LEU A 16 -19.46 4.41 -35.04
CA LEU A 16 -19.97 3.65 -33.88
C LEU A 16 -20.61 4.58 -32.83
N GLY A 17 -21.30 5.62 -33.29
CA GLY A 17 -22.26 6.37 -32.49
C GLY A 17 -23.65 6.01 -32.97
N LEU A 18 -24.30 5.02 -32.33
CA LEU A 18 -25.77 4.81 -32.29
C LEU A 18 -26.19 3.55 -31.47
N VAL A 19 -25.50 3.21 -30.38
CA VAL A 19 -26.10 2.42 -29.27
C VAL A 19 -25.75 3.11 -27.95
N GLY A 20 -26.24 4.33 -27.80
CA GLY A 20 -25.94 5.20 -26.66
C GLY A 20 -27.19 5.90 -26.16
N CYS A 21 -28.28 5.16 -25.96
CA CYS A 21 -29.47 5.59 -25.22
C CYS A 21 -30.10 4.37 -24.54
N GLN A 22 -29.34 3.67 -23.68
CA GLN A 22 -29.98 2.90 -22.61
C GLN A 22 -30.38 3.91 -21.55
N LYS A 23 -31.69 4.02 -21.29
CA LYS A 23 -32.25 4.89 -20.26
C LYS A 23 -31.46 4.67 -18.97
N ALA A 24 -31.18 5.73 -18.22
CA ALA A 24 -30.57 5.61 -16.92
C ALA A 24 -31.51 4.76 -16.04
N ASP A 25 -31.22 3.47 -15.93
CA ASP A 25 -31.95 2.59 -15.02
C ASP A 25 -31.65 3.06 -13.60
N ASP A 26 -32.67 3.37 -12.80
CA ASP A 26 -32.50 3.83 -11.41
C ASP A 26 -31.60 2.88 -10.59
N ALA A 27 -31.62 1.60 -10.92
CA ALA A 27 -30.76 0.58 -10.31
C ALA A 27 -29.27 0.76 -10.66
N VAL A 28 -28.97 1.19 -11.89
CA VAL A 28 -27.61 1.50 -12.34
C VAL A 28 -27.15 2.80 -11.68
N VAL A 29 -27.98 3.85 -11.68
CA VAL A 29 -27.66 5.13 -11.01
C VAL A 29 -27.36 4.94 -9.52
N LYS A 30 -28.17 4.16 -8.80
CA LYS A 30 -27.92 3.83 -7.38
C LYS A 30 -26.59 3.10 -7.15
N LYS A 31 -26.22 2.19 -8.06
CA LYS A 31 -24.92 1.49 -7.99
C LYS A 31 -23.76 2.44 -8.27
N LEU A 32 -23.90 3.38 -9.21
CA LEU A 32 -22.88 4.41 -9.44
C LEU A 32 -22.70 5.32 -8.21
N ASP A 33 -23.80 5.70 -7.54
CA ASP A 33 -23.74 6.47 -6.29
C ASP A 33 -23.07 5.68 -5.15
N GLU A 34 -23.36 4.39 -5.01
CA GLU A 34 -22.69 3.52 -4.03
C GLU A 34 -21.19 3.36 -4.32
N ILE A 35 -20.81 3.20 -5.58
CA ILE A 35 -19.39 3.11 -5.99
C ILE A 35 -18.69 4.43 -5.68
N SER A 36 -19.29 5.56 -6.01
CA SER A 36 -18.74 6.89 -5.72
C SER A 36 -18.52 7.08 -4.22
N LYS A 37 -19.52 6.74 -3.39
CA LYS A 37 -19.39 6.79 -1.92
C LYS A 37 -18.31 5.86 -1.37
N LYS A 38 -18.07 4.70 -2.01
CA LYS A 38 -16.99 3.79 -1.60
C LYS A 38 -15.62 4.36 -1.95
N LEU A 39 -15.48 4.99 -3.11
CA LEU A 39 -14.25 5.65 -3.52
C LEU A 39 -13.91 6.82 -2.60
N ASP A 40 -14.88 7.65 -2.22
CA ASP A 40 -14.67 8.75 -1.26
C ASP A 40 -14.21 8.22 0.11
N LYS A 41 -14.80 7.11 0.59
CA LYS A 41 -14.37 6.47 1.84
C LYS A 41 -12.95 5.91 1.76
N LEU A 42 -12.56 5.36 0.61
CA LEU A 42 -11.21 4.86 0.40
C LEU A 42 -10.20 6.02 0.34
N ASP A 43 -10.54 7.12 -0.32
CA ASP A 43 -9.72 8.34 -0.34
C ASP A 43 -9.60 8.98 1.05
N ASP A 44 -10.66 8.96 1.87
CA ASP A 44 -10.58 9.39 3.27
C ASP A 44 -9.70 8.47 4.14
N ILE A 45 -9.76 7.16 3.90
CA ILE A 45 -8.88 6.19 4.56
C ILE A 45 -7.45 6.43 4.11
N GLU A 46 -7.21 6.62 2.82
CA GLU A 46 -5.89 6.94 2.26
C GLU A 46 -5.38 8.27 2.80
N LYS A 47 -6.19 9.32 2.93
CA LYS A 47 -5.79 10.59 3.55
C LYS A 47 -5.45 10.42 5.03
N LYS A 48 -6.21 9.61 5.76
CA LYS A 48 -5.89 9.24 7.16
C LYS A 48 -4.62 8.39 7.27
N LEU A 49 -4.33 7.55 6.27
CA LEU A 49 -3.17 6.65 6.25
C LEU A 49 -1.92 7.32 5.64
N ALA A 50 -2.08 8.27 4.72
CA ALA A 50 -1.03 9.10 4.13
C ALA A 50 -0.50 10.13 5.14
N GLY A 51 -1.28 10.45 6.17
CA GLY A 51 -0.77 11.06 7.41
C GLY A 51 0.16 10.14 8.21
N GLY A 52 0.13 8.83 7.95
CA GLY A 52 1.02 7.80 8.53
C GLY A 52 2.12 7.28 7.59
N GLY A 53 2.16 7.75 6.32
CA GLY A 53 3.10 7.31 5.29
C GLY A 53 4.33 8.21 5.10
N ARG A 54 4.33 9.42 5.69
CA ARG A 54 5.60 10.09 6.02
C ARG A 54 6.15 9.35 7.24
N PRO A 55 7.47 9.23 7.46
CA PRO A 55 7.93 9.11 8.82
C PRO A 55 7.35 10.34 9.54
N SER A 56 6.19 10.18 10.19
CA SER A 56 5.86 10.96 11.35
C SER A 56 7.14 10.90 12.13
N ALA A 57 7.79 12.04 12.31
CA ALA A 57 8.83 12.15 13.31
C ALA A 57 8.20 11.48 14.52
N VAL A 58 8.67 10.27 14.83
CA VAL A 58 8.25 9.55 16.00
C VAL A 58 8.75 10.50 17.06
N ARG A 59 7.87 11.38 17.55
CA ARG A 59 8.12 12.08 18.79
C ARG A 59 8.45 10.93 19.71
N PRO A 60 9.69 10.86 20.25
CA PRO A 60 10.04 9.79 21.15
C PRO A 60 8.91 9.74 22.16
N ARG A 61 8.12 8.65 22.15
CA ARG A 61 7.18 8.46 23.24
C ARG A 61 8.10 8.39 24.43
N GLY A 62 8.05 9.41 25.27
CA GLY A 62 8.80 9.42 26.51
C GLY A 62 8.56 8.09 27.22
N PRO A 63 9.50 7.61 28.03
CA PRO A 63 9.40 6.32 28.69
C PRO A 63 7.98 6.13 29.25
N ILE A 64 7.27 5.11 28.76
CA ILE A 64 5.96 4.75 29.33
C ILE A 64 6.28 4.07 30.67
N PRO A 65 5.84 4.60 31.82
CA PRO A 65 6.13 3.97 33.10
C PRO A 65 5.73 2.49 33.10
N GLY A 66 6.64 1.61 33.50
CA GLY A 66 6.42 0.16 33.53
C GLY A 66 6.61 -0.58 32.20
N ARG A 67 7.01 0.08 31.12
CA ARG A 67 7.43 -0.58 29.87
C ARG A 67 8.95 -0.68 29.80
N PRO A 68 9.51 -1.80 29.31
CA PRO A 68 10.92 -1.89 28.97
C PRO A 68 11.31 -0.76 28.00
N ASP A 69 12.52 -0.23 28.15
CA ASP A 69 13.04 0.79 27.25
C ASP A 69 13.07 0.25 25.82
N PRO A 70 12.38 0.89 24.86
CA PRO A 70 12.33 0.42 23.48
C PRO A 70 13.69 0.41 22.77
N ASN A 71 14.69 1.13 23.30
CA ASN A 71 16.05 1.15 22.77
C ASN A 71 16.99 0.17 23.48
N GLN A 72 16.51 -0.51 24.53
CA GLN A 72 17.32 -1.50 25.21
C GLN A 72 17.42 -2.76 24.35
N VAL A 73 18.66 -3.09 23.98
CA VAL A 73 18.98 -4.28 23.18
C VAL A 73 19.46 -5.39 24.10
N TYR A 74 18.94 -6.59 23.90
CA TYR A 74 19.36 -7.81 24.60
C TYR A 74 19.95 -8.79 23.58
N ALA A 75 21.07 -9.40 23.93
CA ALA A 75 21.72 -10.42 23.12
C ALA A 75 21.75 -11.74 23.90
N VAL A 76 21.49 -12.84 23.19
CA VAL A 76 21.70 -14.20 23.69
C VAL A 76 22.97 -14.73 23.02
N PRO A 77 24.03 -15.11 23.77
CA PRO A 77 25.20 -15.73 23.18
C PRO A 77 24.82 -17.11 22.62
N ILE A 78 25.27 -17.40 21.40
CA ILE A 78 24.89 -18.61 20.64
C ILE A 78 26.12 -19.36 20.11
N GLU A 79 27.31 -18.97 20.50
CA GLU A 79 28.56 -19.60 20.09
C GLU A 79 28.55 -21.09 20.48
N GLY A 80 28.76 -21.97 19.50
CA GLY A 80 28.76 -23.42 19.70
C GLY A 80 27.38 -24.07 19.86
N SER A 81 26.29 -23.29 19.83
CA SER A 81 24.93 -23.83 19.88
C SER A 81 24.55 -24.53 18.57
N PRO A 82 23.70 -25.58 18.61
CA PRO A 82 23.19 -26.20 17.40
C PRO A 82 22.34 -25.21 16.61
N PHE A 83 22.46 -25.25 15.28
CA PHE A 83 21.74 -24.35 14.37
C PHE A 83 21.04 -25.12 13.26
N LYS A 84 19.82 -24.68 12.92
CA LYS A 84 19.04 -25.19 11.79
C LYS A 84 18.56 -24.03 10.92
N GLY A 85 18.92 -24.04 9.64
CA GLY A 85 18.48 -23.03 8.67
C GLY A 85 19.61 -22.51 7.78
N ALA A 86 19.35 -21.39 7.10
CA ALA A 86 20.34 -20.73 6.24
C ALA A 86 21.40 -19.99 7.06
N LYS A 87 22.67 -20.12 6.67
CA LYS A 87 23.81 -19.45 7.35
C LYS A 87 23.72 -17.92 7.37
N HIS A 88 23.03 -17.33 6.40
CA HIS A 88 22.88 -15.89 6.22
C HIS A 88 21.41 -15.47 6.23
N ALA A 89 20.61 -16.06 7.11
CA ALA A 89 19.23 -15.64 7.31
C ALA A 89 19.18 -14.18 7.80
N LYS A 90 18.22 -13.39 7.29
CA LYS A 90 18.01 -12.00 7.76
C LYS A 90 17.53 -11.93 9.20
N VAL A 91 16.92 -13.01 9.68
CA VAL A 91 16.34 -13.14 11.02
C VAL A 91 16.75 -14.48 11.58
N THR A 92 17.19 -14.48 12.85
CA THR A 92 17.55 -15.67 13.62
C THR A 92 16.60 -15.77 14.81
N ILE A 93 16.01 -16.94 15.03
CA ILE A 93 15.17 -17.26 16.19
C ILE A 93 16.00 -18.13 17.13
N VAL A 94 16.05 -17.77 18.42
CA VAL A 94 16.74 -18.54 19.46
C VAL A 94 15.69 -19.18 20.35
N GLU A 95 15.73 -20.51 20.47
CA GLU A 95 14.80 -21.29 21.28
C GLU A 95 15.55 -21.87 22.50
N GLY A 96 15.09 -21.54 23.71
CA GLY A 96 15.63 -22.10 24.95
C GLY A 96 14.67 -23.15 25.53
N PHE A 97 15.18 -24.32 25.87
CA PHE A 97 14.42 -25.42 26.46
C PHE A 97 15.15 -25.96 27.71
N GLU A 98 14.38 -26.44 28.67
CA GLU A 98 14.86 -27.19 29.83
C GLU A 98 14.16 -28.56 29.81
N PHE A 99 14.91 -29.63 30.00
CA PHE A 99 14.39 -30.99 30.00
C PHE A 99 14.48 -31.51 31.43
N ALA A 100 13.47 -31.17 32.23
CA ALA A 100 13.31 -31.64 33.60
C ALA A 100 13.01 -33.15 33.67
#